data_AF-A0A379EZZ3-F1
#
_entry.id   AF-A0A379EZZ3-F1
#
_cell.length_a   1.000
_cell.length_b   1.000
_cell.length_c   1.000
_cell.angle_alpha   90.00
_cell.angle_beta   90.00
_cell.angle_gamma   90.00
#
_symmetry.space_group_name_H-M   'P 1'
#
loop_
_entity.id
_entity.type
_entity.pdbx_description
1 polymer ?
#
loop_
_entity_poly.entity_id
_entity_poly.type
_entity_poly.pdbx_seq_one_letter_code
_entity_poly.pdbx_strand_id
1 'polypeptide(L)'
;MVRFYGRYTEQLRLPNLFEDTSGFSGSKARYYGFKLKPERAKSSEFGVVVDFTHWLNIERHADIKINYFKTNIENVFDRDANWQIRQLEKQILEGVELQARF
;
A
#
# COMPACT_ATOMS: atom_id res chain seq x y z
N MET A 1 -22.62 6.66 -17.29
CA MET A 1 -22.24 7.88 -16.53
C MET A 1 -20.73 7.86 -16.28
N VAL A 2 -20.03 8.99 -16.35
CA VAL A 2 -18.58 9.07 -16.06
C VAL A 2 -18.36 9.69 -14.69
N ARG A 3 -17.53 9.07 -13.85
CA ARG A 3 -17.15 9.55 -12.52
C ARG A 3 -15.64 9.59 -12.39
N PHE A 4 -15.11 10.75 -12.03
CA PHE A 4 -13.72 10.92 -11.63
C PHE A 4 -13.62 10.93 -10.11
N TYR A 5 -12.53 10.40 -9.57
CA TYR A 5 -12.23 10.49 -8.14
C TYR A 5 -10.73 10.62 -7.92
N GLY A 6 -10.38 11.30 -6.83
CA GLY A 6 -9.02 11.36 -6.30
C GLY A 6 -9.06 11.06 -4.81
N ARG A 7 -8.06 10.33 -4.31
CA ARG A 7 -7.93 9.98 -2.90
C ARG A 7 -6.50 10.17 -2.45
N TYR A 8 -6.33 10.86 -1.33
CA TYR A 8 -5.05 10.96 -0.62
C TYR A 8 -5.22 10.42 0.79
N THR A 9 -4.38 9.49 1.20
CA THR A 9 -4.42 8.89 2.54
C THR A 9 -3.02 8.81 3.13
N GLU A 10 -2.91 9.12 4.42
CA GLU A 10 -1.71 8.88 5.21
C GLU A 10 -2.00 7.84 6.29
N GLN A 11 -1.10 6.86 6.43
CA GLN A 11 -1.19 5.82 7.43
C GLN A 11 0.12 5.76 8.23
N LEU A 12 -0.01 5.62 9.54
CA LEU A 12 1.10 5.42 10.46
C LEU A 12 1.02 4.01 11.04
N ARG A 13 2.06 3.21 10.88
CA ARG A 13 2.17 1.88 11.48
C ARG A 13 3.25 1.88 12.55
N LEU A 14 2.83 1.63 13.79
CA LEU A 14 3.74 1.45 14.91
C LEU A 14 4.46 0.08 14.80
N PRO A 15 5.66 -0.05 15.37
CA PRO A 15 6.36 -1.33 15.43
C PRO A 15 5.50 -2.38 16.12
N ASN A 16 5.40 -3.58 15.53
CA ASN A 16 4.71 -4.70 16.14
C ASN A 16 5.60 -5.41 17.18
N LEU A 17 5.01 -6.13 18.14
CA LEU A 17 5.71 -6.97 19.12
C LEU A 17 6.62 -8.01 18.45
N PHE A 18 6.29 -8.55 17.27
CA PHE A 18 7.21 -9.45 16.56
C PHE A 18 8.45 -8.71 16.05
N GLU A 19 8.24 -7.53 15.48
CA GLU A 19 9.33 -6.68 15.02
C GLU A 19 10.17 -6.24 16.20
N ASP A 20 9.55 -5.95 17.36
CA ASP A 20 10.16 -5.45 18.60
C ASP A 20 10.85 -6.51 19.48
N THR A 21 10.33 -7.73 19.47
CA THR A 21 10.67 -8.78 20.44
C THR A 21 11.21 -10.04 19.78
N SER A 22 11.59 -9.99 18.49
CA SER A 22 12.18 -11.12 17.75
C SER A 22 13.45 -11.63 18.45
N GLY A 23 13.24 -12.58 19.36
CA GLY A 23 14.19 -13.18 20.26
C GLY A 23 14.02 -14.69 20.39
N PHE A 24 13.31 -15.34 19.46
CA PHE A 24 13.28 -16.80 19.33
C PHE A 24 13.84 -17.22 17.96
N SER A 25 15.09 -17.69 17.97
CA SER A 25 15.85 -18.31 16.87
C SER A 25 16.43 -17.43 15.74
N GLY A 26 16.04 -16.17 15.59
CA GLY A 26 16.76 -15.20 14.74
C GLY A 26 17.81 -14.46 15.56
N SER A 27 19.09 -14.52 15.19
CA SER A 27 20.21 -13.87 15.91
C SER A 27 19.83 -12.48 16.43
N LYS A 28 20.10 -12.21 17.70
CA LYS A 28 19.84 -10.92 18.32
C LYS A 28 20.81 -9.88 17.77
N ALA A 29 20.32 -8.92 16.99
CA ALA A 29 21.01 -7.64 16.75
C ALA A 29 20.27 -6.45 17.37
N ARG A 30 19.37 -6.67 18.33
CA ARG A 30 18.77 -5.59 19.12
C ARG A 30 19.70 -5.17 20.25
N TYR A 31 20.70 -4.37 19.89
CA TYR A 31 21.35 -3.48 20.84
C TYR A 31 20.26 -2.61 21.50
N TYR A 32 20.17 -2.69 22.83
CA TYR A 32 19.39 -1.78 23.66
C TYR A 32 19.59 -0.33 23.15
N GLY A 33 18.54 0.31 22.60
CA GLY A 33 18.59 1.72 22.18
C GLY A 33 18.20 2.05 20.74
N PHE A 34 17.88 1.08 19.88
CA PHE A 34 17.30 1.39 18.56
C PHE A 34 15.87 1.94 18.73
N LYS A 35 15.72 3.27 18.67
CA LYS A 35 14.42 3.94 18.54
C LYS A 35 13.88 3.65 17.13
N LEU A 36 13.16 2.55 16.97
CA LEU A 36 12.45 2.27 15.71
C LEU A 36 11.48 3.41 15.40
N LYS A 37 11.61 4.00 14.22
CA LYS A 37 10.68 5.02 13.76
C LYS A 37 9.39 4.35 13.28
N PRO A 38 8.21 4.94 13.52
CA PRO A 38 6.99 4.45 12.90
C PRO A 38 7.11 4.47 11.37
N GLU A 39 6.53 3.46 10.74
CA GLU A 39 6.40 3.39 9.29
C GLU A 39 5.30 4.36 8.85
N ARG A 40 5.58 5.21 7.85
CA ARG A 40 4.65 6.23 7.36
C ARG A 40 4.35 5.97 5.88
N ALA A 41 3.13 5.53 5.59
CA ALA A 41 2.65 5.35 4.23
C ALA A 41 1.83 6.56 3.78
N LYS A 42 2.14 7.09 2.59
CA LYS A 42 1.39 8.14 1.90
C LYS A 42 0.93 7.60 0.56
N SER A 43 -0.37 7.42 0.39
CA SER A 43 -0.98 6.88 -0.82
C SER A 43 -1.79 7.96 -1.52
N SER A 44 -1.52 8.13 -2.81
CA SER A 44 -2.28 8.98 -3.72
C SER A 44 -2.89 8.10 -4.81
N GLU A 45 -4.17 8.26 -5.05
CA GLU A 45 -4.92 7.51 -6.06
C GLU A 45 -5.77 8.45 -6.89
N PHE A 46 -5.79 8.21 -8.19
CA PHE A 46 -6.62 8.94 -9.15
C PHE A 46 -7.28 7.94 -10.07
N GLY A 47 -8.60 7.99 -10.20
CA GLY A 47 -9.32 7.05 -11.04
C GLY A 47 -10.49 7.65 -11.76
N VAL A 48 -10.87 6.95 -12.82
CA VAL A 48 -12.06 7.21 -13.63
C VAL A 48 -12.88 5.93 -13.72
N VAL A 49 -14.18 6.09 -13.54
CA VAL A 49 -15.18 5.03 -13.69
C VAL A 49 -16.13 5.46 -14.80
N VAL A 50 -16.33 4.59 -15.78
CA VAL A 50 -17.26 4.78 -16.87
C VAL A 50 -18.29 3.67 -16.83
N ASP A 51 -19.53 4.05 -16.61
CA ASP A 51 -20.70 3.17 -16.67
C ASP A 51 -21.32 3.28 -18.07
N PHE A 52 -21.30 2.18 -18.81
CA PHE A 52 -21.86 2.03 -20.16
C PHE A 52 -23.25 1.39 -20.18
N THR A 53 -23.81 1.02 -19.03
CA THR A 53 -25.09 0.30 -18.90
C THR A 53 -26.23 1.03 -19.61
N HIS A 54 -26.31 2.36 -19.46
CA HIS A 54 -27.33 3.19 -20.08
C HIS A 54 -27.18 3.34 -21.61
N TRP A 55 -25.98 3.18 -22.14
CA TRP A 55 -25.71 3.37 -23.58
C TRP A 55 -25.91 2.09 -24.38
N LEU A 56 -25.66 0.94 -23.76
CA LEU A 56 -25.80 -0.37 -24.40
C LEU A 56 -27.21 -0.97 -24.23
N ASN A 57 -28.10 -0.32 -23.45
CA ASN A 57 -29.46 -0.76 -23.17
C ASN A 57 -29.53 -2.23 -22.65
N ILE A 58 -28.55 -2.61 -21.82
CA ILE A 58 -28.40 -3.95 -21.25
C ILE A 58 -28.87 -3.91 -19.79
N GLU A 59 -29.60 -4.93 -19.33
CA GLU A 59 -29.94 -5.09 -17.91
C GLU A 59 -28.72 -5.41 -17.02
N ARG A 60 -27.58 -5.77 -17.62
CA ARG A 60 -26.32 -6.12 -16.94
C ARG A 60 -25.37 -4.94 -16.86
N HIS A 61 -24.66 -4.84 -15.74
CA HIS A 61 -23.66 -3.82 -15.47
C HIS A 61 -22.48 -3.90 -16.44
N ALA A 62 -22.26 -2.84 -17.23
CA ALA A 62 -21.11 -2.70 -18.11
C ALA A 62 -20.22 -1.53 -17.62
N ASP A 63 -19.44 -1.79 -16.57
CA ASP A 63 -18.64 -0.78 -15.88
C ASP A 63 -17.14 -0.99 -16.15
N ILE A 64 -16.45 0.07 -16.55
CA ILE A 64 -14.98 0.09 -16.67
C ILE A 64 -14.41 1.09 -15.67
N LYS A 65 -13.45 0.64 -14.86
CA LYS A 65 -12.72 1.45 -13.90
C LYS A 65 -11.23 1.40 -14.21
N ILE A 66 -10.62 2.57 -14.28
CA ILE A 66 -9.18 2.75 -14.43
C ILE A 66 -8.69 3.54 -13.22
N ASN A 67 -7.64 3.07 -12.56
CA ASN A 67 -7.06 3.69 -11.38
C ASN A 67 -5.55 3.78 -11.52
N TYR A 68 -4.98 4.92 -11.18
CA TYR A 68 -3.54 5.10 -11.00
C TYR A 68 -3.28 5.31 -9.53
N PHE A 69 -2.43 4.47 -8.93
CA PHE A 69 -2.07 4.56 -7.54
C PHE A 69 -0.57 4.79 -7.38
N LYS A 70 -0.21 5.57 -6.36
CA LYS A 70 1.17 5.79 -5.93
C LYS A 70 1.24 5.84 -4.42
N THR A 71 1.88 4.85 -3.85
CA THR A 71 2.10 4.71 -2.41
C THR A 71 3.59 4.84 -2.11
N ASN A 72 3.93 5.81 -1.27
CA ASN A 72 5.27 6.00 -0.73
C ASN A 72 5.27 5.60 0.75
N ILE A 73 6.07 4.62 1.11
CA ILE A 73 6.20 4.15 2.48
C ILE A 73 7.61 4.47 2.97
N GLU A 74 7.72 5.22 4.06
CA GLU A 74 8.98 5.60 4.70
C GLU A 74 9.23 4.75 5.95
N ASN A 75 10.49 4.46 6.25
CA ASN A 75 10.92 3.63 7.40
C ASN A 75 10.33 2.20 7.40
N VAL A 76 10.26 1.58 6.22
CA VAL A 76 9.66 0.25 6.04
C VAL A 76 10.43 -0.80 6.81
N PHE A 77 9.72 -1.61 7.58
CA PHE A 77 10.31 -2.78 8.24
C PHE A 77 10.44 -3.93 7.25
N ASP A 78 11.67 -4.35 6.96
CA ASP A 78 11.93 -5.52 6.12
C ASP A 78 13.05 -6.39 6.71
N ARG A 79 13.21 -7.61 6.20
CA ARG A 79 14.24 -8.55 6.64
C ARG A 79 15.39 -8.57 5.63
N ASP A 80 16.60 -8.47 6.15
CA ASP A 80 17.81 -8.71 5.37
C ASP A 80 18.03 -10.21 5.11
N ALA A 81 18.99 -10.58 4.27
CA ALA A 81 19.34 -11.97 3.93
C ALA A 81 19.67 -12.84 5.16
N ASN A 82 20.04 -12.21 6.28
CA ASN A 82 20.31 -12.85 7.58
C ASN A 82 19.08 -12.87 8.51
N TRP A 83 17.87 -12.66 7.98
CA TRP A 83 16.59 -12.62 8.70
C TRP A 83 16.51 -11.56 9.81
N GLN A 84 17.39 -10.56 9.76
CA GLN A 84 17.41 -9.43 10.70
C GLN A 84 16.42 -8.37 10.24
N ILE A 85 15.56 -7.89 11.14
CA ILE A 85 14.65 -6.77 10.87
C ILE A 85 15.47 -5.48 10.73
N ARG A 86 15.31 -4.78 9.61
CA ARG A 86 15.93 -3.49 9.30
C ARG A 86 14.85 -2.51 8.85
N GLN A 87 15.12 -1.21 9.02
CA GLN A 87 14.29 -0.16 8.45
C GLN A 87 14.91 0.30 7.13
N LEU A 88 14.21 0.06 6.03
CA LEU A 88 14.54 0.61 4.72
C LEU A 88 14.13 2.08 4.68
N GLU A 89 14.89 2.88 3.93
CA GLU A 89 14.62 4.32 3.81
C GLU A 89 13.25 4.57 3.20
N LYS A 90 12.97 3.91 2.07
CA LYS A 90 11.74 4.12 1.32
C LYS A 90 11.37 2.90 0.47
N GLN A 91 10.07 2.62 0.40
CA GLN A 91 9.47 1.74 -0.59
C GLN A 91 8.43 2.53 -1.38
N ILE A 92 8.49 2.43 -2.71
CA ILE A 92 7.54 3.08 -3.61
C ILE A 92 6.78 1.99 -4.35
N LEU A 93 5.46 1.99 -4.24
CA LEU A 93 4.57 1.15 -5.03
C LEU A 93 3.72 2.06 -5.91
N GLU A 94 3.89 1.97 -7.22
CA GLU A 94 3.08 2.70 -8.17
C GLU A 94 2.62 1.80 -9.31
N GLY A 95 1.45 2.08 -9.86
CA GLY A 95 0.87 1.23 -10.88
C GLY A 95 -0.46 1.73 -11.40
N VAL A 96 -0.91 1.09 -12.47
CA VAL A 96 -2.23 1.28 -13.07
C VAL A 96 -3.04 0.01 -12.87
N GLU A 97 -4.26 0.15 -12.38
CA GLU A 97 -5.25 -0.92 -12.25
C GLU A 97 -6.37 -0.71 -13.25
N LEU A 98 -6.69 -1.76 -14.00
CA LEU A 98 -7.83 -1.83 -14.90
C LEU A 98 -8.81 -2.85 -14.34
N GLN A 99 -10.06 -2.46 -14.15
CA GLN A 99 -11.14 -3.35 -13.76
C GLN A 99 -12.31 -3.17 -14.73
N ALA A 100 -12.78 -4.26 -15.31
CA ALA A 100 -13.97 -4.29 -16.16
C ALA A 100 -14.98 -5.27 -15.58
N ARG A 101 -16.26 -4.88 -15.59
CA ARG A 101 -17.41 -5.71 -15.22
C ARG A 101 -18.39 -5.70 -16.39
N PHE A 102 -18.86 -6.88 -16.80
CA PHE A 102 -19.82 -7.11 -17.88
C PHE A 102 -20.78 -8.24 -17.51
#